data_AF-A0A392NI53-F1
#
_entry.id   AF-A0A392NI53-F1
#
_cell.length_a   1.000
_cell.length_b   1.000
_cell.length_c   1.000
_cell.angle_alpha   90.00
_cell.angle_beta   90.00
_cell.angle_gamma   90.00
#
_symmetry.space_group_name_H-M   'P 1'
#
loop_
_entity.id
_entity.type
_entity.pdbx_description
1 polymer ?
#
loop_
_entity_poly.entity_id
_entity_poly.type
_entity_poly.pdbx_seq_one_letter_code
_entity_poly.pdbx_strand_id
1 'polypeptide(L)'
;MVKLIIQRYTREAGVRNLERNLAALARAAAVRVVEQEQVVPLNKGMQGISTPLLENRLADGTGVEVDLIPMSVNSQNISNTFRIASLLVVDETMLEKVLGPPRFDDSEAAERVASPGVSVGLVWTAFGGEVQFVEATEMVGKGELHLTGQLGDVIKESAQIALTWVNNHISGLTFPIALTVLCL
;
A
#
# COMPACT_ATOMS: atom_id res chain seq x y z
N MET A 1 -1.30 -10.27 4.61
CA MET A 1 -1.11 -9.14 3.67
C MET A 1 -2.07 -8.00 3.89
N VAL A 2 -3.39 -8.16 3.77
CA VAL A 2 -4.34 -7.04 4.00
C VAL A 2 -4.16 -6.39 5.38
N LYS A 3 -3.93 -7.19 6.42
CA LYS A 3 -3.57 -6.71 7.76
C LYS A 3 -2.34 -5.77 7.76
N LEU A 4 -1.32 -6.10 6.97
CA LEU A 4 -0.11 -5.27 6.85
C LEU A 4 -0.42 -3.92 6.21
N ILE A 5 -1.28 -3.89 5.18
CA ILE A 5 -1.75 -2.65 4.54
C ILE A 5 -2.51 -1.81 5.55
N ILE A 6 -3.40 -2.45 6.32
CA ILE A 6 -4.20 -1.76 7.34
C ILE A 6 -3.29 -1.12 8.39
N GLN A 7 -2.34 -1.87 8.93
CA GLN A 7 -1.47 -1.40 10.00
C GLN A 7 -0.45 -0.35 9.53
N ARG A 8 0.18 -0.56 8.37
CA ARG A 8 1.34 0.25 7.95
C ARG A 8 1.05 1.33 6.91
N TYR A 9 -0.10 1.28 6.25
CA TYR A 9 -0.40 2.17 5.12
C TYR A 9 -1.76 2.89 5.25
N THR A 10 -2.53 2.61 6.29
CA THR A 10 -3.83 3.28 6.53
C THR A 10 -4.00 3.68 7.99
N ARG A 11 -4.54 4.89 8.22
CA ARG A 11 -4.99 5.36 9.54
C ARG A 11 -6.26 6.18 9.32
N GLU A 12 -7.39 5.49 9.24
CA GLU A 12 -8.70 6.08 9.00
C GLU A 12 -9.79 5.26 9.69
N ALA A 13 -10.93 5.88 10.01
CA ALA A 13 -12.09 5.16 10.55
C ALA A 13 -12.87 4.40 9.45
N GLY A 14 -12.72 4.82 8.19
CA GLY A 14 -13.35 4.18 7.03
C GLY A 14 -12.41 3.20 6.32
N VAL A 15 -12.67 2.98 5.02
CA VAL A 15 -11.86 2.09 4.17
C VAL A 15 -11.49 2.73 2.82
N ARG A 16 -11.62 4.06 2.68
CA ARG A 16 -11.40 4.74 1.39
C ARG A 16 -9.93 4.70 0.99
N ASN A 17 -9.03 4.91 1.93
CA ASN A 17 -7.59 4.82 1.70
C ASN A 17 -7.17 3.36 1.48
N LEU A 18 -7.77 2.42 2.22
CA LEU A 18 -7.55 0.98 2.01
C LEU A 18 -7.92 0.55 0.58
N GLU A 19 -9.10 0.98 0.10
CA GLU A 19 -9.56 0.70 -1.27
C GLU A 19 -8.59 1.26 -2.32
N ARG A 20 -8.12 2.50 -2.14
CA ARG A 20 -7.14 3.12 -3.05
C ARG A 20 -5.82 2.35 -3.09
N ASN A 21 -5.32 1.92 -1.94
CA ASN A 21 -4.09 1.12 -1.83
C ASN A 21 -4.25 -0.24 -2.51
N LEU A 22 -5.37 -0.93 -2.28
CA LEU A 22 -5.67 -2.20 -2.95
C LEU A 22 -5.82 -2.03 -4.46
N ALA A 23 -6.47 -0.95 -4.92
CA ALA A 23 -6.61 -0.66 -6.34
C ALA A 23 -5.26 -0.36 -7.01
N ALA A 24 -4.34 0.32 -6.33
CA ALA A 24 -2.98 0.54 -6.83
C ALA A 24 -2.22 -0.79 -6.99
N LEU A 25 -2.32 -1.68 -6.00
CA LEU A 25 -1.73 -3.02 -6.06
C LEU A 25 -2.34 -3.86 -7.19
N ALA A 26 -3.66 -3.81 -7.36
CA ALA A 26 -4.33 -4.53 -8.45
C ALA A 26 -3.87 -4.04 -9.83
N ARG A 27 -3.71 -2.71 -10.02
CA ARG A 27 -3.15 -2.15 -11.26
C ARG A 27 -1.71 -2.59 -11.49
N ALA A 28 -0.87 -2.53 -10.46
CA ALA A 28 0.52 -2.98 -10.57
C ALA A 28 0.63 -4.48 -10.87
N ALA A 29 -0.22 -5.30 -10.25
CA ALA A 29 -0.34 -6.72 -10.56
C ALA A 29 -0.71 -6.97 -12.02
N ALA A 30 -1.71 -6.24 -12.54
CA ALA A 30 -2.12 -6.36 -13.94
C ALA A 30 -0.97 -6.03 -14.91
N VAL A 31 -0.22 -4.95 -14.65
CA VAL A 31 0.96 -4.59 -15.45
C VAL A 31 2.00 -5.71 -15.43
N ARG A 32 2.31 -6.27 -14.26
CA ARG A 32 3.27 -7.38 -14.14
C ARG A 32 2.85 -8.65 -14.88
N VAL A 33 1.56 -8.98 -14.88
CA VAL A 33 1.04 -10.14 -15.62
C VAL A 33 1.25 -9.95 -17.13
N VAL A 34 0.96 -8.75 -17.64
CA VAL A 34 1.15 -8.42 -19.07
C VAL A 34 2.63 -8.45 -19.46
N GLU A 35 3.53 -7.95 -18.61
CA GLU A 35 4.98 -7.99 -18.87
C GLU A 35 5.54 -9.42 -18.87
N GLN A 36 4.98 -10.32 -18.05
CA GLN A 36 5.43 -11.71 -17.93
C GLN A 36 5.01 -12.59 -19.13
N GLU A 37 3.98 -12.22 -19.89
CA GLU A 37 3.55 -12.95 -21.10
C GLU A 37 4.49 -12.76 -22.30
N GLN A 38 5.44 -11.81 -22.28
CA GLN A 38 6.35 -11.54 -23.41
C GLN A 38 7.59 -12.44 -23.52
N VAL A 39 7.84 -13.38 -22.60
CA VAL A 39 9.00 -14.29 -22.70
C VAL A 39 8.62 -15.59 -23.44
N VAL A 40 8.28 -15.47 -24.72
CA VAL A 40 8.33 -16.61 -25.65
C VAL A 40 9.21 -16.20 -26.83
N PRO A 41 10.48 -16.63 -26.90
CA PRO A 41 11.26 -16.44 -28.10
C PRO A 41 10.65 -17.33 -29.20
N LEU A 42 10.05 -16.69 -30.21
CA LEU A 42 9.83 -17.33 -31.49
C LEU A 42 11.21 -17.71 -32.05
N ASN A 43 11.59 -18.97 -31.84
CA ASN A 43 12.78 -19.53 -32.42
C ASN A 43 12.59 -19.57 -33.94
N LYS A 44 13.08 -18.53 -34.64
CA LYS A 44 13.17 -18.49 -36.10
C LYS A 44 14.36 -19.37 -36.50
N GLY A 45 14.19 -20.67 -36.29
CA GLY A 45 15.14 -21.71 -36.64
C GLY A 45 15.02 -22.08 -38.11
N MET A 46 15.81 -21.39 -38.92
CA MET A 46 16.23 -21.83 -40.25
C MET A 46 16.88 -23.21 -40.11
N GLN A 47 16.25 -24.27 -40.63
CA GLN A 47 16.85 -25.58 -40.79
C GLN A 47 16.51 -26.06 -42.20
N GLY A 48 17.47 -25.88 -43.11
CA GLY A 48 17.47 -26.56 -44.39
C GLY A 48 17.50 -28.06 -44.13
N ILE A 49 16.55 -28.79 -44.71
CA ILE A 49 16.63 -30.23 -44.82
C ILE A 49 16.42 -30.54 -46.29
N SER A 50 17.55 -30.72 -46.99
CA SER A 50 17.63 -31.36 -48.28
C SER A 50 17.27 -32.84 -48.13
N THR A 51 16.32 -33.32 -48.92
CA THR A 51 16.34 -34.70 -49.42
C THR A 51 15.92 -34.73 -50.88
N PRO A 52 16.74 -35.34 -51.76
CA PRO A 52 16.41 -35.59 -53.15
C PRO A 52 15.48 -36.81 -53.22
N LEU A 53 14.61 -36.91 -54.23
CA LEU A 53 14.37 -38.12 -55.04
C LEU A 53 13.03 -38.05 -55.81
N LEU A 54 13.17 -38.39 -57.09
CA LEU A 54 12.15 -38.77 -58.08
C LEU A 54 11.27 -37.66 -58.66
N GLU A 55 11.90 -36.83 -59.48
CA GLU A 55 11.29 -36.37 -60.73
C GLU A 55 11.43 -37.52 -61.74
N ASN A 56 10.34 -38.17 -62.13
CA ASN A 56 10.31 -38.97 -63.34
C ASN A 56 9.11 -38.56 -64.20
N ARG A 57 9.47 -38.14 -65.40
CA ARG A 57 8.64 -37.56 -66.46
C ARG A 57 7.57 -38.53 -66.94
N LEU A 58 6.47 -37.99 -67.48
CA LEU A 58 6.06 -38.15 -68.89
C LEU A 58 4.83 -37.27 -69.19
N ALA A 59 4.80 -36.78 -70.42
CA ALA A 59 3.88 -35.80 -70.98
C ALA A 59 2.50 -36.39 -71.32
N ASP A 60 1.46 -35.56 -71.37
CA ASP A 60 0.65 -35.30 -72.58
C ASP A 60 -0.53 -34.36 -72.27
N GLY A 61 -0.96 -33.61 -73.28
CA GLY A 61 -1.76 -32.39 -73.15
C GLY A 61 -3.29 -32.53 -73.13
N THR A 62 -3.90 -31.34 -73.16
CA THR A 62 -5.32 -31.01 -73.44
C THR A 62 -6.39 -31.57 -72.50
N GLY A 63 -7.06 -30.66 -71.78
CA GLY A 63 -8.31 -30.96 -71.07
C GLY A 63 -8.64 -29.89 -70.03
N VAL A 64 -9.60 -29.02 -70.35
CA VAL A 64 -10.31 -28.20 -69.35
C VAL A 64 -11.36 -29.11 -68.72
N GLU A 65 -11.38 -29.27 -67.39
CA GLU A 65 -12.62 -29.20 -66.57
C GLU A 65 -12.32 -29.44 -65.09
N VAL A 66 -12.72 -28.41 -64.31
CA VAL A 66 -13.19 -28.38 -62.91
C VAL A 66 -12.93 -29.62 -62.05
N ASP A 67 -12.01 -29.50 -61.11
CA ASP A 67 -12.01 -30.30 -59.88
C ASP A 67 -12.34 -29.40 -58.68
N LEU A 68 -13.40 -29.81 -58.00
CA LEU A 68 -13.96 -29.26 -56.77
C LEU A 68 -12.83 -29.03 -55.77
N ILE A 69 -12.63 -27.79 -55.33
CA ILE A 69 -11.80 -27.52 -54.15
C ILE A 69 -12.56 -28.13 -52.96
N PRO A 70 -12.07 -29.19 -52.30
CA PRO A 70 -12.65 -29.57 -51.03
C PRO A 70 -12.46 -28.38 -50.10
N MET A 71 -13.55 -27.90 -49.50
CA MET A 71 -13.44 -27.04 -48.32
C MET A 71 -12.68 -27.84 -47.27
N SER A 72 -11.37 -27.66 -47.24
CA SER A 72 -10.56 -28.03 -46.09
C SER A 72 -11.04 -27.12 -44.98
N VAL A 73 -11.92 -27.66 -44.14
CA VAL A 73 -12.15 -27.17 -42.79
C VAL A 73 -10.82 -27.33 -42.10
N ASN A 74 -9.99 -26.31 -42.20
CA ASN A 74 -8.84 -26.17 -41.33
C ASN A 74 -9.43 -25.83 -39.96
N SER A 75 -9.87 -26.87 -39.23
CA SER A 75 -9.97 -26.84 -37.78
C SER A 75 -8.55 -26.62 -37.24
N GLN A 76 -8.02 -25.42 -37.44
CA GLN A 76 -7.07 -24.82 -36.54
C GLN A 76 -7.82 -24.77 -35.23
N ASN A 77 -7.65 -25.83 -34.43
CA ASN A 77 -7.96 -25.83 -33.02
C ASN A 77 -7.30 -24.57 -32.48
N ILE A 78 -8.10 -23.51 -32.30
CA ILE A 78 -7.76 -22.37 -31.46
C ILE A 78 -7.72 -22.96 -30.06
N SER A 79 -6.63 -23.67 -29.79
CA SER A 79 -6.26 -24.11 -28.47
C SER A 79 -5.77 -22.85 -27.78
N ASN A 80 -6.71 -21.95 -27.49
CA ASN A 80 -6.61 -21.06 -26.34
C ASN A 80 -6.61 -21.98 -25.13
N THR A 81 -5.49 -22.67 -24.94
CA THR A 81 -5.05 -23.10 -23.63
C THR A 81 -4.82 -21.79 -22.93
N PHE A 82 -5.89 -21.23 -22.36
CA PHE A 82 -5.84 -20.12 -21.44
C PHE A 82 -4.92 -20.61 -20.34
N ARG A 83 -3.63 -20.29 -20.48
CA ARG A 83 -2.63 -20.53 -19.47
C ARG A 83 -3.16 -19.72 -18.31
N ILE A 84 -3.68 -20.39 -17.28
CA ILE A 84 -3.94 -19.72 -16.01
C ILE A 84 -2.58 -19.15 -15.64
N ALA A 85 -2.41 -17.84 -15.86
CA ALA A 85 -1.20 -17.13 -15.49
C ALA A 85 -0.95 -17.49 -14.03
N SER A 86 0.26 -17.96 -13.74
CA SER A 86 0.69 -18.38 -12.40
C SER A 86 0.09 -17.47 -11.33
N LEU A 87 -0.48 -18.07 -10.29
CA LEU A 87 -1.16 -17.38 -9.20
C LEU A 87 -0.23 -16.29 -8.64
N LEU A 88 -0.50 -15.02 -8.97
CA LEU A 88 0.34 -13.90 -8.57
C LEU A 88 0.07 -13.61 -7.09
N VAL A 89 0.94 -14.11 -6.22
CA VAL A 89 0.93 -13.78 -4.81
C VAL A 89 1.65 -12.45 -4.63
N VAL A 90 0.93 -11.45 -4.13
CA VAL A 90 1.56 -10.19 -3.72
C VAL A 90 2.37 -10.49 -2.45
N ASP A 91 3.63 -10.08 -2.43
CA ASP A 91 4.53 -10.21 -1.29
C ASP A 91 4.81 -8.83 -0.67
N GLU A 92 5.46 -8.81 0.48
CA GLU A 92 5.84 -7.55 1.14
C GLU A 92 6.79 -6.73 0.26
N THR A 93 7.65 -7.38 -0.53
CA THR A 93 8.55 -6.67 -1.45
C THR A 93 7.80 -5.98 -2.60
N MET A 94 6.75 -6.60 -3.14
CA MET A 94 5.87 -5.95 -4.11
C MET A 94 5.07 -4.82 -3.47
N LEU A 95 4.66 -4.98 -2.21
CA LEU A 95 3.95 -3.93 -1.48
C LEU A 95 4.78 -2.65 -1.38
N GLU A 96 6.04 -2.75 -0.95
CA GLU A 96 6.94 -1.60 -0.84
C GLU A 96 7.31 -0.99 -2.20
N LYS A 97 7.45 -1.82 -3.24
CA LYS A 97 7.70 -1.33 -4.61
C LYS A 97 6.54 -0.49 -5.16
N VAL A 98 5.31 -0.84 -4.80
CA VAL A 98 4.10 -0.21 -5.36
C VAL A 98 3.59 0.94 -4.49
N LEU A 99 3.52 0.74 -3.16
CA LEU A 99 2.99 1.73 -2.22
C LEU A 99 4.09 2.60 -1.58
N GLY A 100 5.37 2.22 -1.73
CA GLY A 100 6.49 2.87 -1.07
C GLY A 100 6.76 2.33 0.34
N PRO A 101 7.67 2.98 1.09
CA PRO A 101 8.00 2.55 2.46
C PRO A 101 6.76 2.60 3.37
N PRO A 102 6.70 1.75 4.41
CA PRO A 102 5.70 1.83 5.46
C PRO A 102 5.54 3.26 5.99
N ARG A 103 4.29 3.70 6.17
CA ARG A 103 3.97 5.06 6.59
C ARG A 103 3.69 5.17 8.08
N PHE A 104 3.24 4.08 8.69
CA PHE A 104 2.82 4.03 10.08
C PHE A 104 3.43 2.81 10.74
N ASP A 105 3.92 3.01 11.95
CA ASP A 105 4.41 1.94 12.81
C ASP A 105 3.57 1.90 14.08
N ASP A 106 3.19 0.68 14.49
CA ASP A 106 2.37 0.47 15.70
C ASP A 106 3.13 0.89 16.98
N SER A 107 4.46 0.99 16.92
CA SER A 107 5.31 1.38 18.06
C SER A 107 5.37 2.90 18.31
N GLU A 108 5.03 3.73 17.31
CA GLU A 108 5.19 5.18 17.38
C GLU A 108 4.53 5.78 18.64
N ALA A 109 3.29 5.36 18.94
CA ALA A 109 2.57 5.87 20.10
C ALA A 109 3.22 5.46 21.43
N ALA A 110 3.72 4.22 21.51
CA ALA A 110 4.39 3.74 22.71
C ALA A 110 5.74 4.43 22.92
N GLU A 111 6.48 4.68 21.84
CA GLU A 111 7.77 5.38 21.86
C GLU A 111 7.61 6.83 22.33
N ARG A 112 6.58 7.55 21.85
CA ARG A 112 6.32 8.93 22.28
C ARG A 112 5.95 9.00 23.76
N VAL A 113 5.10 8.11 24.24
CA VAL A 113 4.63 8.08 25.64
C VAL A 113 5.72 7.62 26.62
N ALA A 114 6.74 6.90 26.14
CA ALA A 114 7.88 6.54 26.98
C ALA A 114 8.67 7.76 27.46
N SER A 115 8.57 8.91 26.76
CA SER A 115 9.18 10.16 27.19
C SER A 115 8.30 10.86 28.23
N PRO A 116 8.83 11.17 29.43
CA PRO A 116 8.11 11.95 30.43
C PRO A 116 7.61 13.28 29.85
N GLY A 117 6.40 13.69 30.26
CA GLY A 117 5.76 14.90 29.74
C GLY A 117 4.86 14.66 28.52
N VAL A 118 4.82 13.46 27.94
CA VAL A 118 3.90 13.15 26.82
C VAL A 118 2.74 12.29 27.31
N SER A 119 1.52 12.67 26.94
CA SER A 119 0.32 11.88 27.21
C SER A 119 -0.51 11.69 25.94
N VAL A 120 -1.33 10.63 25.93
CA VAL A 120 -2.22 10.31 24.81
C VAL A 120 -3.60 10.91 25.05
N GLY A 121 -4.00 11.83 24.19
CA GLY A 121 -5.36 12.36 24.09
C GLY A 121 -6.16 11.62 23.02
N LEU A 122 -7.45 11.42 23.29
CA LEU A 122 -8.41 10.93 22.30
C LEU A 122 -9.28 12.10 21.87
N VAL A 123 -9.32 12.34 20.57
CA VAL A 123 -10.05 13.45 19.97
C VAL A 123 -11.13 12.92 19.05
N TRP A 124 -12.33 13.45 19.18
CA TRP A 124 -13.39 13.20 18.21
C TRP A 124 -13.38 14.28 17.13
N THR A 125 -13.31 13.85 15.88
CA THR A 125 -13.42 14.71 14.70
C THR A 125 -14.63 14.31 13.87
N ALA A 126 -15.01 15.15 12.90
CA ALA A 126 -16.08 14.83 11.95
C ALA A 126 -15.79 13.56 11.11
N PHE A 127 -14.52 13.15 11.00
CA PHE A 127 -14.09 11.99 10.21
C PHE A 127 -13.80 10.74 11.07
N GLY A 128 -14.02 10.82 12.38
CA GLY A 128 -13.81 9.73 13.33
C GLY A 128 -12.95 10.13 14.52
N GLY A 129 -12.61 9.14 15.34
CA GLY A 129 -11.70 9.31 16.47
C GLY A 129 -10.24 9.34 16.01
N GLU A 130 -9.47 10.26 16.56
CA GLU A 130 -8.04 10.42 16.33
C GLU A 130 -7.29 10.41 17.66
N VAL A 131 -6.05 9.91 17.63
CA VAL A 131 -5.13 9.97 18.76
C VAL A 131 -4.26 11.21 18.59
N GLN A 132 -4.26 12.09 19.59
CA GLN A 132 -3.42 13.28 19.62
C GLN A 132 -2.49 13.24 20.83
N PHE A 133 -1.21 13.55 20.64
CA PHE A 133 -0.27 13.64 21.75
C PHE A 133 -0.35 15.01 22.39
N VAL A 134 -0.47 15.05 23.71
CA VAL A 134 -0.39 16.26 24.52
C VAL A 134 0.96 16.24 25.21
N GLU A 135 1.83 17.17 24.84
CA GLU A 135 3.19 17.26 25.35
C GLU A 135 3.28 18.40 26.37
N ALA A 136 3.98 18.18 27.47
CA ALA A 136 4.13 19.07 28.61
C ALA A 136 5.61 19.07 29.03
N THR A 137 6.29 20.19 28.81
CA THR A 137 7.70 20.36 29.23
C THR A 137 7.79 21.34 30.39
N GLU A 138 8.60 21.02 31.40
CA GLU A 138 8.97 21.95 32.48
C GLU A 138 10.14 22.84 32.06
N MET A 139 10.02 24.14 32.30
CA MET A 139 11.08 25.11 32.08
C MET A 139 11.34 25.95 33.35
N VAL A 140 12.61 26.31 33.58
CA VAL A 140 13.00 27.19 34.70
C VAL A 140 12.33 28.55 34.52
N GLY A 141 11.48 28.95 35.47
CA GLY A 141 10.70 30.17 35.34
C GLY A 141 9.82 30.44 36.57
N LYS A 142 8.85 31.34 36.39
CA LYS A 142 7.93 31.80 37.45
C LYS A 142 6.73 30.86 37.66
N GLY A 143 6.71 29.68 37.04
CA GLY A 143 5.60 28.73 37.13
C GLY A 143 4.36 29.17 36.33
N GLU A 144 4.56 29.86 35.21
CA GLU A 144 3.46 30.29 34.33
C GLU A 144 3.13 29.21 33.28
N LEU A 145 1.84 28.95 33.07
CA LEU A 145 1.37 28.01 32.05
C LEU A 145 1.42 28.66 30.67
N HIS A 146 2.21 28.09 29.76
CA HIS A 146 2.26 28.53 28.37
C HIS A 146 1.57 27.51 27.48
N LEU A 147 0.52 27.94 26.78
CA LEU A 147 -0.29 27.08 25.92
C LEU A 147 -0.06 27.41 24.46
N THR A 148 0.24 26.41 23.65
CA THR A 148 0.45 26.51 22.21
C THR A 148 -0.48 25.54 21.46
N GLY A 149 -0.52 25.58 20.13
CA GLY A 149 -1.35 24.65 19.34
C GLY A 149 -2.76 25.13 18.97
N GLN A 150 -3.00 26.45 18.88
CA GLN A 150 -4.30 27.06 18.49
C GLN A 150 -5.49 26.54 19.32
N LEU A 151 -5.29 26.36 20.63
CA LEU A 151 -6.30 25.84 21.52
C LEU A 151 -7.50 26.79 21.62
N GLY A 152 -8.71 26.21 21.65
CA GLY A 152 -9.94 26.93 21.99
C GLY A 152 -9.99 27.27 23.48
N ASP A 153 -10.85 28.21 23.86
CA ASP A 153 -10.89 28.73 25.24
C ASP A 153 -11.27 27.66 26.27
N VAL A 154 -12.12 26.69 25.89
CA VAL A 154 -12.49 25.54 26.74
C VAL A 154 -11.26 24.69 27.10
N ILE A 155 -10.36 24.47 26.14
CA ILE A 155 -9.14 23.68 26.38
C ILE A 155 -8.16 24.49 27.22
N LYS A 156 -8.04 25.80 26.98
CA LYS A 156 -7.19 26.68 27.79
C LYS A 156 -7.63 26.70 29.26
N GLU A 157 -8.92 26.81 29.51
CA GLU A 157 -9.49 26.75 30.85
C GLU A 157 -9.25 25.38 31.50
N SER A 158 -9.47 24.30 30.74
CA SER A 158 -9.22 22.93 31.22
C SER A 158 -7.76 22.74 31.64
N ALA A 159 -6.80 23.26 30.88
CA ALA A 159 -5.38 23.18 31.21
C ALA A 159 -5.03 23.99 32.47
N GLN A 160 -5.63 25.16 32.66
CA GLN A 160 -5.46 25.96 33.88
C GLN A 160 -6.04 25.25 35.12
N ILE A 161 -7.20 24.60 34.98
CA ILE A 161 -7.81 23.79 36.05
C ILE A 161 -6.89 22.62 36.41
N ALA A 162 -6.34 21.92 35.42
CA ALA A 162 -5.40 20.83 35.64
C ALA A 162 -4.15 21.29 36.40
N LEU A 163 -3.55 22.41 36.00
CA LEU A 163 -2.40 22.98 36.72
C LEU A 163 -2.76 23.39 38.16
N THR A 164 -3.92 23.99 38.36
CA THR A 164 -4.43 24.37 39.69
C THR A 164 -4.63 23.14 40.56
N TRP A 165 -5.18 22.06 40.00
CA TRP A 165 -5.35 20.79 40.70
C TRP A 165 -4.01 20.21 41.12
N VAL A 166 -3.03 20.16 40.21
CA VAL A 166 -1.68 19.67 40.51
C VAL A 166 -1.07 20.49 41.65
N ASN A 167 -1.07 21.83 41.55
CA ASN A 167 -0.51 22.72 42.57
C ASN A 167 -1.11 22.50 43.97
N ASN A 168 -2.41 22.23 44.06
CA ASN A 168 -3.09 21.96 45.33
C ASN A 168 -2.82 20.56 45.91
N HIS A 169 -2.26 19.63 45.12
CA HIS A 169 -1.98 18.25 45.54
C HIS A 169 -0.48 17.91 45.56
N ILE A 170 0.40 18.89 45.33
CA ILE A 170 1.87 18.73 45.32
C ILE A 170 2.39 18.04 46.60
N SER A 171 1.77 18.25 47.76
CA SER A 171 2.22 17.64 49.03
C SER A 171 2.27 16.10 49.00
N GLY A 172 1.51 15.46 48.10
CA GLY A 172 1.52 14.01 47.90
C GLY A 172 2.36 13.54 46.69
N LEU A 173 2.97 14.47 45.94
CA LEU A 173 3.72 14.21 44.70
C LEU A 173 5.15 14.71 44.85
N THR A 174 6.13 13.83 44.68
CA THR A 174 7.56 14.11 44.92
C THR A 174 8.22 14.94 43.80
N PHE A 175 7.68 16.12 43.46
CA PHE A 175 8.22 16.98 42.39
C PHE A 175 8.46 18.44 42.85
N PRO A 176 9.54 19.11 42.37
CA PRO A 176 9.84 20.49 42.70
C PRO A 176 8.87 21.50 42.04
N ILE A 177 8.76 22.69 42.65
CA ILE A 177 7.59 23.59 42.61
C ILE A 177 7.58 24.54 41.37
N ALA A 178 8.48 24.38 40.40
CA ALA A 178 8.67 25.35 39.30
C ALA A 178 8.19 24.83 37.93
N LEU A 179 7.00 24.24 37.88
CA LEU A 179 6.46 23.61 36.68
C LEU A 179 5.88 24.66 35.69
N THR A 180 6.74 25.26 34.87
CA THR A 180 6.28 25.98 33.66
C THR A 180 5.89 24.94 32.62
N VAL A 181 4.63 24.50 32.55
CA VAL A 181 4.18 23.52 31.54
C VAL A 181 3.99 24.22 30.19
N LEU A 182 4.78 23.83 29.19
CA LEU A 182 4.52 24.19 27.79
C LEU A 182 3.67 23.07 27.16
N CYS A 183 2.40 23.38 26.87
CA CYS A 183 1.50 22.44 26.18
C CYS A 183 1.58 22.67 24.65
N LEU A 184 2.12 21.70 23.89
CA LEU A 184 2.14 21.70 22.41
C LEU A 184 0.85 21.12 21.82
#